data_AF-A0A950K348-F1
#
_entry.id   AF-A0A950K348-F1
#
_cell.length_a   1.000
_cell.length_b   1.000
_cell.length_c   1.000
_cell.angle_alpha   90.00
_cell.angle_beta   90.00
_cell.angle_gamma   90.00
#
_symmetry.space_group_name_H-M   'P 1'
#
loop_
_entity.id
_entity.type
_entity.pdbx_description
1 polymer ?
#
loop_
_entity_poly.entity_id
_entity_poly.type
_entity_poly.pdbx_seq_one_letter_code
_entity_poly.pdbx_strand_id
1 'polypeptide(L)'
;MAMGGVLKSLEELWTQGQLRDLESDLDRFIRDNLQEIRRVMSEGRGSGTEIARRRYMRGEISNDQLVDYCVRAVLRKRGTCNPRRDIQEQCYEIEKEVWYEGERARQPVCAERREEIARSWARQHASKWREWRLFQLLYVWEKKANDYVKLLQPDSKS
;
A
#
# COMPACT_ATOMS: atom_id res chain seq x y z
N MET A 1 -8.87 -7.54 -26.94
CA MET A 1 -8.52 -8.39 -25.78
C MET A 1 -9.37 -7.96 -24.60
N ALA A 2 -10.37 -8.75 -24.23
CA ALA A 2 -11.29 -8.44 -23.14
C ALA A 2 -10.78 -9.04 -21.82
N MET A 3 -9.98 -8.28 -21.07
CA MET A 3 -9.82 -8.49 -19.63
C MET A 3 -11.02 -7.82 -18.92
N GLY A 4 -12.23 -8.29 -19.25
CA GLY A 4 -13.50 -7.80 -18.71
C GLY A 4 -13.94 -8.55 -17.45
N GLY A 5 -12.99 -8.94 -16.59
CA GLY A 5 -13.35 -9.28 -15.23
C GLY A 5 -13.77 -8.00 -14.54
N VAL A 6 -14.98 -7.95 -13.98
CA VAL A 6 -15.44 -6.82 -13.17
C VAL A 6 -14.36 -6.54 -12.14
N LEU A 7 -13.69 -5.38 -12.27
CA LEU A 7 -12.75 -4.92 -11.26
C LEU A 7 -13.52 -4.85 -9.96
N LYS A 8 -13.25 -5.79 -9.05
CA LYS A 8 -13.86 -5.75 -7.73
C LYS A 8 -13.51 -4.41 -7.08
N SER A 9 -14.51 -3.74 -6.55
CA SER A 9 -14.28 -2.53 -5.77
C SER A 9 -13.51 -2.87 -4.49
N LEU A 10 -12.83 -1.87 -3.90
CA LEU A 10 -12.14 -2.06 -2.61
C LEU A 10 -13.10 -2.50 -1.50
N GLU A 11 -14.37 -2.05 -1.56
CA GLU A 11 -15.42 -2.48 -0.63
C GLU A 11 -15.79 -3.96 -0.80
N GLU A 12 -15.85 -4.48 -2.03
CA GLU A 12 -16.07 -5.91 -2.26
C GLU A 12 -14.88 -6.75 -1.78
N LEU A 13 -13.65 -6.30 -2.03
CA LEU A 13 -12.45 -6.97 -1.52
C LEU A 13 -12.43 -7.00 0.01
N TRP A 14 -12.83 -5.89 0.65
CA TRP A 14 -12.90 -5.77 2.09
C TRP A 14 -13.95 -6.69 2.71
N THR A 15 -15.19 -6.63 2.21
CA THR A 15 -16.31 -7.44 2.71
C THR A 15 -16.07 -8.94 2.53
N GLN A 16 -15.35 -9.34 1.47
CA GLN A 16 -14.93 -10.73 1.25
C GLN A 16 -13.69 -11.14 2.06
N GLY A 17 -13.10 -10.24 2.85
CA GLY A 17 -11.92 -10.51 3.65
C GLY A 17 -10.62 -10.69 2.85
N GLN A 18 -10.61 -10.27 1.58
CA GLN A 18 -9.44 -10.41 0.69
C GLN A 18 -8.33 -9.40 1.01
N LEU A 19 -8.56 -8.46 1.94
CA LEU A 19 -7.57 -7.47 2.39
C LEU A 19 -6.97 -7.76 3.77
N ARG A 20 -7.30 -8.89 4.41
CA ARG A 20 -6.80 -9.26 5.77
C ARG A 20 -5.29 -9.33 5.87
N ASP A 21 -4.64 -9.79 4.81
CA ASP A 21 -3.19 -9.84 4.74
C ASP A 21 -2.59 -8.42 4.78
N LEU A 22 -3.20 -7.48 4.08
CA LEU A 22 -2.81 -6.06 4.10
C LEU A 22 -3.15 -5.40 5.44
N GLU A 23 -4.21 -5.81 6.13
CA GLU A 23 -4.47 -5.37 7.51
C GLU A 23 -3.31 -5.74 8.44
N SER A 24 -2.83 -6.98 8.34
CA SER A 24 -1.72 -7.48 9.15
C SER A 24 -0.40 -6.79 8.80
N ASP A 25 -0.15 -6.54 7.51
CA ASP A 25 1.02 -5.78 7.07
C ASP A 25 0.96 -4.32 7.54
N LEU A 26 -0.22 -3.71 7.52
CA LEU A 26 -0.41 -2.35 8.00
C LEU A 26 -0.18 -2.26 9.52
N ASP A 27 -0.73 -3.18 10.32
CA ASP A 27 -0.50 -3.19 11.78
C ASP A 27 1.01 -3.25 12.09
N ARG A 28 1.71 -4.20 11.48
CA ARG A 28 3.17 -4.34 11.63
C ARG A 28 3.88 -3.06 11.19
N PHE A 29 3.53 -2.53 10.01
CA PHE A 29 4.14 -1.32 9.49
C PHE A 29 3.97 -0.12 10.43
N ILE A 30 2.77 0.11 10.95
CA ILE A 30 2.50 1.22 11.88
C ILE A 30 3.34 1.06 13.14
N ARG A 31 3.39 -0.15 13.72
CA ARG A 31 4.19 -0.45 14.93
C ARG A 31 5.69 -0.24 14.70
N ASP A 32 6.22 -0.76 13.61
CA ASP A 32 7.64 -0.66 13.28
C ASP A 32 8.06 0.78 12.95
N ASN A 33 7.12 1.63 12.52
CA ASN A 33 7.38 3.00 12.08
C ASN A 33 6.80 4.07 13.02
N LEU A 34 6.38 3.71 14.25
CA LEU A 34 5.78 4.66 15.22
C LEU A 34 6.63 5.92 15.41
N GLN A 35 7.95 5.75 15.57
CA GLN A 35 8.86 6.87 15.77
C GLN A 35 8.96 7.77 14.54
N GLU A 36 9.01 7.21 13.33
CA GLU A 36 9.02 8.00 12.09
C GLU A 36 7.71 8.79 11.95
N ILE A 37 6.56 8.16 12.21
CA ILE A 37 5.25 8.80 12.11
C ILE A 37 5.16 9.95 13.12
N ARG A 38 5.53 9.71 14.39
CA ARG A 38 5.55 10.76 15.44
C ARG A 38 6.49 11.91 15.09
N ARG A 39 7.65 11.62 14.49
CA ARG A 39 8.57 12.65 14.00
C ARG A 39 7.96 13.47 12.88
N VAL A 40 7.29 12.83 11.91
CA VAL A 40 6.59 13.55 10.83
C VAL A 40 5.47 14.44 11.39
N MET A 41 4.75 13.99 12.41
CA MET A 41 3.75 14.80 13.11
C MET A 41 4.37 16.02 13.81
N SER A 42 5.48 15.83 14.54
CA SER A 42 6.09 16.91 15.33
C SER A 42 6.83 17.94 14.47
N GLU A 43 7.54 17.50 13.44
CA GLU A 43 8.38 18.35 12.59
C GLU A 43 7.62 18.93 11.39
N GLY A 44 6.55 18.28 10.94
CA GLY A 44 5.81 18.67 9.73
C GLY A 44 6.60 18.48 8.44
N ARG A 45 7.75 17.79 8.47
CA ARG A 45 8.63 17.60 7.30
C ARG A 45 8.13 16.45 6.41
N GLY A 46 7.66 16.78 5.21
CA GLY A 46 7.12 15.82 4.23
C GLY A 46 6.15 16.47 3.22
N SER A 47 5.78 15.75 2.17
CA SER A 47 4.83 16.24 1.13
C SER A 47 3.49 16.63 1.74
N GLY A 48 3.28 17.92 1.96
CA GLY A 48 2.02 18.51 2.43
C GLY A 48 1.76 18.42 3.94
N THR A 49 2.61 17.73 4.71
CA THR A 49 2.43 17.58 6.17
C THR A 49 2.62 18.88 6.94
N GLU A 50 3.40 19.81 6.39
CA GLU A 50 3.61 21.13 6.99
C GLU A 50 2.31 21.94 7.03
N ILE A 51 1.49 21.83 5.98
CA ILE A 51 0.18 22.50 5.90
C ILE A 51 -0.76 21.91 6.95
N ALA A 52 -0.85 20.57 7.02
CA ALA A 52 -1.67 19.91 8.04
C ALA A 52 -1.25 20.31 9.46
N ARG A 53 0.06 20.33 9.74
CA ARG A 53 0.59 20.79 11.03
C ARG A 53 0.23 22.24 11.34
N ARG A 54 0.35 23.16 10.37
CA ARG A 54 -0.04 24.57 10.56
C ARG A 54 -1.54 24.70 10.88
N ARG A 55 -2.39 23.95 10.19
CA ARG A 55 -3.84 23.91 10.46
C ARG A 55 -4.15 23.36 11.86
N TYR A 56 -3.44 22.32 12.28
CA TYR A 56 -3.57 21.76 13.63
C TYR A 56 -3.17 22.78 14.70
N MET A 57 -2.04 23.48 14.54
CA MET A 57 -1.58 24.51 15.48
C MET A 57 -2.55 25.70 15.58
N ARG A 58 -3.39 25.92 14.57
CA ARG A 58 -4.44 26.95 14.55
C ARG A 58 -5.79 26.45 15.08
N GLY A 59 -5.90 25.16 15.45
CA GLY A 59 -7.15 24.54 15.86
C GLY A 59 -8.15 24.29 14.72
N GLU A 60 -7.73 24.37 13.46
CA GLU A 60 -8.60 24.15 12.29
C GLU A 60 -8.86 22.67 12.00
N ILE A 61 -7.98 21.79 12.48
CA ILE A 61 -8.14 20.33 12.38
C ILE A 61 -7.84 19.68 13.73
N SER A 62 -8.47 18.53 13.99
CA SER A 62 -8.22 17.74 15.18
C SER A 62 -6.88 17.00 15.13
N ASN A 63 -6.43 16.49 16.28
CA ASN A 63 -5.25 15.63 16.33
C ASN A 63 -5.41 14.36 15.49
N ASP A 64 -6.61 13.77 15.47
CA ASP A 64 -6.90 12.56 14.71
C ASP A 64 -6.79 12.81 13.20
N GLN A 65 -7.23 13.99 12.75
CA GLN A 65 -7.03 14.42 11.36
C GLN A 65 -5.54 14.62 11.04
N LEU A 66 -4.76 15.18 11.97
CA LEU A 66 -3.31 15.29 11.79
C LEU A 66 -2.64 13.91 11.67
N VAL A 67 -3.01 12.96 12.54
CA VAL A 67 -2.52 11.57 12.49
C VAL A 67 -2.82 10.94 11.13
N ASP A 68 -4.06 11.05 10.64
CA ASP A 68 -4.44 10.56 9.31
C ASP A 68 -3.55 11.13 8.20
N TYR A 69 -3.37 12.46 8.16
CA TYR A 69 -2.51 13.10 7.17
C TYR A 69 -1.07 12.58 7.22
N CYS A 70 -0.50 12.45 8.42
CA CYS A 70 0.89 12.02 8.60
C CYS A 70 1.09 10.55 8.23
N VAL A 71 0.18 9.65 8.63
CA VAL A 71 0.25 8.23 8.26
C VAL A 71 0.12 8.06 6.75
N ARG A 72 -0.86 8.71 6.11
CA ARG A 72 -1.01 8.67 4.65
C ARG A 72 0.23 9.20 3.93
N ALA A 73 0.87 10.24 4.45
CA ALA A 73 2.12 10.76 3.88
C ALA A 73 3.26 9.74 3.98
N VAL A 74 3.41 9.06 5.12
CA VAL A 74 4.41 8.00 5.32
C VAL A 74 4.15 6.81 4.40
N LEU A 75 2.90 6.36 4.29
CA LEU A 75 2.49 5.29 3.36
C LEU A 75 2.83 5.63 1.91
N ARG A 76 2.51 6.85 1.45
CA ARG A 76 2.85 7.29 0.08
C ARG A 76 4.35 7.34 -0.17
N LYS A 77 5.13 7.83 0.81
CA LYS A 77 6.59 7.91 0.71
C LYS A 77 7.23 6.52 0.59
N ARG A 78 6.70 5.54 1.33
CA ARG A 78 7.22 4.16 1.31
C ARG A 78 6.69 3.35 0.12
N GLY A 79 5.46 3.59 -0.31
CA GLY A 79 4.81 2.90 -1.42
C GLY A 79 4.39 1.46 -1.14
N THR A 80 4.91 0.84 -0.07
CA THR A 80 4.59 -0.52 0.38
C THR A 80 4.79 -0.65 1.90
N CYS A 81 3.98 -1.51 2.52
CA CYS A 81 4.15 -1.94 3.91
C CYS A 81 4.96 -3.23 4.04
N ASN A 82 5.02 -4.04 2.98
CA ASN A 82 5.68 -5.35 2.98
C ASN A 82 6.31 -5.64 1.60
N PRO A 83 7.54 -5.15 1.35
CA PRO A 83 8.20 -5.32 0.06
C PRO A 83 8.35 -6.79 -0.34
N ARG A 84 8.58 -7.69 0.63
CA ARG A 84 8.75 -9.12 0.36
C ARG A 84 7.46 -9.73 -0.20
N ARG A 85 6.32 -9.45 0.41
CA ARG A 85 5.02 -9.94 -0.07
C ARG A 85 4.70 -9.36 -1.45
N ASP A 86 4.91 -8.06 -1.65
CA ASP A 86 4.67 -7.42 -2.95
C ASP A 86 5.55 -8.00 -4.06
N ILE A 87 6.79 -8.38 -3.77
CA ILE A 87 7.67 -9.09 -4.71
C ILE A 87 7.12 -10.50 -5.00
N GLN A 88 6.72 -11.25 -3.96
CA GLN A 88 6.17 -12.60 -4.13
C GLN A 88 4.91 -12.61 -4.99
N GLU A 89 4.00 -11.66 -4.79
CA GLU A 89 2.79 -11.54 -5.60
C GLU A 89 3.11 -11.15 -7.05
N GLN A 90 4.05 -10.23 -7.28
CA GLN A 90 4.50 -9.91 -8.64
C GLN A 90 5.14 -11.12 -9.32
N CYS A 91 5.98 -11.88 -8.62
CA CYS A 91 6.53 -13.14 -9.14
C CYS A 91 5.43 -14.12 -9.51
N TYR A 92 4.40 -14.27 -8.67
CA TYR A 92 3.27 -15.16 -8.96
C TYR A 92 2.50 -14.73 -10.23
N GLU A 93 2.26 -13.44 -10.43
CA GLU A 93 1.60 -12.95 -11.65
C GLU A 93 2.49 -13.10 -12.90
N ILE A 94 3.80 -12.94 -12.77
CA ILE A 94 4.74 -13.23 -13.86
C ILE A 94 4.72 -14.72 -14.21
N GLU A 95 4.71 -15.61 -13.23
CA GLU A 95 4.65 -17.06 -13.45
C GLU A 95 3.34 -17.48 -14.14
N LYS A 96 2.22 -16.83 -13.83
CA LYS A 96 0.98 -17.02 -14.58
C LYS A 96 1.12 -16.63 -16.05
N GLU A 97 1.73 -15.47 -16.33
CA GLU A 97 1.93 -15.04 -17.72
C GLU A 97 2.84 -16.02 -18.49
N VAL A 98 3.89 -16.52 -17.82
CA VAL A 98 4.74 -17.58 -18.37
C VAL A 98 3.93 -18.84 -18.68
N TRP A 99 3.05 -19.25 -17.76
CA TRP A 99 2.18 -20.40 -17.98
C TRP A 99 1.23 -20.18 -19.18
N TYR A 100 0.57 -19.02 -19.26
CA TYR A 100 -0.32 -18.68 -20.38
C TYR A 100 0.41 -18.66 -21.72
N GLU A 101 1.62 -18.13 -21.79
CA GLU A 101 2.45 -18.15 -23.00
C GLU A 101 2.79 -19.60 -23.42
N GLY A 102 3.11 -20.46 -22.44
CA GLY A 102 3.36 -21.88 -22.69
C GLY A 102 2.13 -22.61 -23.23
N GLU A 103 0.95 -22.35 -22.66
CA GLU A 103 -0.33 -22.89 -23.13
C GLU A 103 -0.64 -22.43 -24.57
N ARG A 104 -0.43 -21.15 -24.88
CA ARG A 104 -0.62 -20.61 -26.25
C ARG A 104 0.31 -21.28 -27.26
N ALA A 105 1.56 -21.52 -26.87
CA ALA A 105 2.56 -22.17 -27.71
C ALA A 105 2.48 -23.71 -27.71
N ARG A 106 1.62 -24.30 -26.85
CA ARG A 106 1.52 -25.75 -26.59
C ARG A 106 2.84 -26.40 -26.22
N GLN A 107 3.73 -25.65 -25.56
CA GLN A 107 5.03 -26.14 -25.11
C GLN A 107 5.54 -25.34 -23.91
N PRO A 108 6.38 -25.92 -23.04
CA PRO A 108 6.99 -25.19 -21.93
C PRO A 108 7.85 -24.01 -22.42
N VAL A 109 7.79 -22.90 -21.68
CA VAL A 109 8.60 -21.71 -21.98
C VAL A 109 10.04 -21.91 -21.50
N CYS A 110 11.02 -21.71 -22.39
CA CYS A 110 12.45 -21.80 -22.06
C CYS A 110 12.90 -20.65 -21.14
N ALA A 111 14.05 -20.80 -20.48
CA ALA A 111 14.56 -19.83 -19.50
C ALA A 111 14.73 -18.40 -20.07
N GLU A 112 15.32 -18.28 -21.26
CA GLU A 112 15.52 -16.98 -21.93
C GLU A 112 14.19 -16.26 -22.15
N ARG A 113 13.19 -16.99 -22.65
CA ARG A 113 11.85 -16.43 -22.88
C ARG A 113 11.13 -16.07 -21.58
N ARG A 114 11.34 -16.82 -20.49
CA ARG A 114 10.81 -16.46 -19.15
C ARG A 114 11.33 -15.11 -18.69
N GLU A 115 12.63 -14.83 -18.89
CA GLU A 115 13.19 -13.52 -18.56
C GLU A 115 12.61 -12.39 -19.41
N GLU A 116 12.39 -12.62 -20.70
CA GLU A 116 11.74 -11.64 -21.58
C GLU A 116 10.32 -11.31 -21.10
N ILE A 117 9.55 -12.34 -20.73
CA ILE A 117 8.20 -12.17 -20.20
C ILE A 117 8.25 -11.37 -18.90
N ALA A 118 9.15 -11.70 -17.97
CA ALA A 118 9.30 -10.96 -16.72
C ALA A 118 9.66 -9.48 -16.95
N ARG A 119 10.61 -9.20 -17.86
CA ARG A 119 10.99 -7.82 -18.23
C ARG A 119 9.83 -7.06 -18.88
N SER A 120 9.09 -7.73 -19.77
CA SER A 120 7.92 -7.16 -20.44
C SER A 120 6.79 -6.85 -19.44
N TRP A 121 6.46 -7.81 -18.57
CA TRP A 121 5.45 -7.67 -17.54
C TRP A 121 5.79 -6.51 -16.60
N ALA A 122 7.03 -6.43 -16.12
CA ALA A 122 7.47 -5.35 -15.24
C ALA A 122 7.32 -3.96 -15.90
N ARG A 123 7.72 -3.83 -17.18
CA ARG A 123 7.57 -2.57 -17.92
C ARG A 123 6.11 -2.15 -18.09
N GLN A 124 5.21 -3.10 -18.30
CA GLN A 124 3.80 -2.83 -18.58
C GLN A 124 2.95 -2.63 -17.32
N HIS A 125 3.25 -3.37 -16.25
CA HIS A 125 2.32 -3.52 -15.13
C HIS A 125 2.86 -3.02 -13.78
N ALA A 126 4.18 -2.94 -13.56
CA ALA A 126 4.72 -2.68 -12.23
C ALA A 126 4.34 -1.31 -11.64
N SER A 127 4.18 -0.27 -12.46
CA SER A 127 3.71 1.04 -11.94
C SER A 127 2.27 0.96 -11.45
N LYS A 128 1.36 0.48 -12.31
CA LYS A 128 -0.06 0.34 -11.98
C LYS A 128 -0.29 -0.61 -10.80
N TRP A 129 0.53 -1.66 -10.70
CA TRP A 129 0.53 -2.57 -9.56
C TRP A 129 0.82 -1.83 -8.25
N ARG A 130 1.92 -1.04 -8.21
CA ARG A 130 2.30 -0.26 -7.02
C ARG A 130 1.26 0.78 -6.66
N GLU A 131 0.70 1.48 -7.66
CA GLU A 131 -0.38 2.43 -7.45
C GLU A 131 -1.62 1.76 -6.85
N TRP A 132 -2.04 0.63 -7.41
CA TRP A 132 -3.16 -0.15 -6.87
C TRP A 132 -2.90 -0.65 -5.45
N ARG A 133 -1.70 -1.15 -5.17
CA ARG A 133 -1.29 -1.58 -3.83
C ARG A 133 -1.36 -0.44 -2.81
N LEU A 134 -0.91 0.75 -3.19
CA LEU A 134 -1.04 1.94 -2.36
C LEU A 134 -2.50 2.32 -2.12
N PHE A 135 -3.38 2.24 -3.13
CA PHE A 135 -4.81 2.48 -2.94
C PHE A 135 -5.44 1.49 -1.95
N GLN A 136 -5.10 0.20 -2.06
CA GLN A 136 -5.56 -0.81 -1.12
C GLN A 136 -5.10 -0.50 0.32
N LEU A 137 -3.82 -0.14 0.51
CA LEU A 137 -3.29 0.24 1.82
C LEU A 137 -3.98 1.47 2.41
N LEU A 138 -4.23 2.51 1.61
CA LEU A 138 -4.93 3.71 2.06
C LEU A 138 -6.38 3.42 2.46
N TYR A 139 -7.03 2.49 1.76
CA TYR A 139 -8.37 2.06 2.08
C TYR A 139 -8.43 1.21 3.36
N VAL A 140 -7.48 0.28 3.54
CA VAL A 140 -7.35 -0.49 4.79
C VAL A 140 -7.08 0.46 5.97
N TRP A 141 -6.22 1.47 5.78
CA TRP A 141 -6.01 2.52 6.77
C TRP A 141 -7.31 3.25 7.11
N GLU A 142 -8.10 3.67 6.13
CA GLU A 142 -9.38 4.36 6.37
C GLU A 142 -10.34 3.53 7.24
N LYS A 143 -10.42 2.22 7.01
CA LYS A 143 -11.28 1.32 7.80
C LYS A 143 -10.76 1.07 9.22
N LYS A 144 -9.46 1.26 9.47
CA LYS A 144 -8.78 0.90 10.73
C LYS A 144 -8.18 2.07 11.47
N ALA A 145 -8.26 3.30 10.95
CA ALA A 145 -7.57 4.46 11.50
C ALA A 145 -7.84 4.66 13.00
N ASN A 146 -9.11 4.47 13.42
CA ASN A 146 -9.54 4.60 14.80
C ASN A 146 -8.80 3.65 15.77
N ASP A 147 -8.36 2.48 15.29
CA ASP A 147 -7.63 1.50 16.10
C ASP A 147 -6.20 1.97 16.39
N TYR A 148 -5.63 2.79 15.51
CA TYR A 148 -4.23 3.22 15.57
C TYR A 148 -4.04 4.65 16.11
N VAL A 149 -5.06 5.50 16.01
CA VAL A 149 -4.97 6.90 16.47
C VAL A 149 -4.45 6.99 17.90
N LYS A 150 -4.96 6.15 18.81
CA LYS A 150 -4.53 6.12 20.22
C LYS A 150 -3.06 5.73 20.40
N LEU A 151 -2.52 4.86 19.54
CA LEU A 151 -1.11 4.45 19.57
C LEU A 151 -0.17 5.57 19.10
N LEU A 152 -0.68 6.41 18.19
CA LEU A 152 0.08 7.48 17.54
C LEU A 152 -0.03 8.82 18.26
N GLN A 153 -0.93 8.94 19.24
CA GLN A 153 -0.96 10.08 20.14
C GLN A 153 0.38 10.15 20.89
N PRO A 154 1.05 11.32 20.91
CA PRO A 154 2.14 11.53 21.86
C PRO A 154 1.55 11.40 23.26
N ASP A 155 2.23 10.69 24.16
CA ASP A 155 1.78 10.52 25.54
C ASP A 155 1.36 11.88 26.08
N SER A 156 0.08 12.01 26.43
CA SER A 156 -0.43 13.17 27.14
C SER A 156 0.49 13.35 28.35
N LYS A 157 1.29 14.42 28.33
CA LYS A 157 2.17 14.79 29.44
C LYS A 157 1.35 14.67 30.73
N SER A 158 1.73 13.72 31.58
CA SER A 158 1.42 13.77 33.01
C SER A 158 2.24 14.88 33.65
#